data_AF-A0A966LY03-F1
#
_entry.id   AF-A0A966LY03-F1
#
_cell.length_a   1.000
_cell.length_b   1.000
_cell.length_c   1.000
_cell.angle_alpha   90.00
_cell.angle_beta   90.00
_cell.angle_gamma   90.00
#
_symmetry.space_group_name_H-M   'P 1'
#
loop_
_entity.id
_entity.type
_entity.pdbx_description
1 polymer ?
#
loop_
_entity_poly.entity_id
_entity_poly.type
_entity_poly.pdbx_seq_one_letter_code
_entity_poly.pdbx_strand_id
1 'polypeptide(L)' 'NGTDFKLSGHGVPSLRSESRGPHIVGIVVDTPTKLTKKQKELLEEFRNGGKKGLFGV' A
#
# COMPACT_ATOMS: atom_id res chain seq x y z
N ASN A 1 -1.14 -6.63 -5.94
CA ASN A 1 -1.28 -5.95 -4.63
C ASN A 1 -0.91 -6.93 -3.55
N GLY A 2 -0.08 -6.47 -2.62
CA GLY A 2 0.50 -7.28 -1.55
C GLY A 2 1.99 -7.01 -1.47
N THR A 3 2.38 -5.81 -1.01
CA THR A 3 3.75 -5.59 -0.54
C THR A 3 3.74 -5.84 0.95
N ASP A 4 4.56 -6.78 1.40
CA ASP A 4 4.72 -7.04 2.82
C ASP A 4 5.61 -5.97 3.44
N PHE A 5 5.11 -5.29 4.46
CA PHE A 5 5.87 -4.31 5.21
C PHE A 5 6.43 -4.94 6.48
N LYS A 6 7.75 -4.82 6.65
CA LYS A 6 8.47 -5.29 7.83
C LYS A 6 8.55 -4.19 8.87
N LEU A 7 7.88 -4.37 10.01
CA LEU A 7 8.04 -3.55 11.20
C LEU A 7 9.04 -4.20 12.15
N SER A 8 10.30 -3.81 12.05
CA SER A 8 11.37 -4.33 12.92
C SER A 8 11.11 -3.99 14.39
N GLY A 9 11.30 -4.95 15.30
CA GLY A 9 11.14 -4.75 16.75
C GLY A 9 9.70 -4.70 17.27
N HIS A 10 8.70 -4.87 16.39
CA HIS A 10 7.27 -4.82 16.76
C HIS A 10 6.62 -6.21 16.85
N GLY A 11 7.39 -7.27 16.62
CA GLY A 11 6.96 -8.66 16.75
C GLY A 11 7.08 -9.19 18.18
N VAL A 12 7.10 -10.51 18.29
CA VAL A 12 7.12 -11.22 19.57
C VAL A 12 8.45 -11.00 20.30
N PRO A 13 8.45 -10.74 21.62
CA PRO A 13 9.67 -10.66 22.41
C PRO A 13 10.38 -12.02 22.50
N SER A 14 11.71 -11.99 22.40
CA SER A 14 12.54 -13.18 22.55
C SER A 14 12.59 -13.60 24.03
N LEU A 15 12.51 -14.90 24.30
CA LEU A 15 12.63 -15.42 25.67
C LEU A 15 14.07 -15.39 26.22
N ARG A 16 15.07 -15.24 25.34
CA ARG A 16 16.50 -15.31 25.70
C ARG A 16 17.26 -13.99 25.49
N SER A 17 16.58 -12.93 25.05
CA SER A 17 17.19 -11.63 24.78
C SER A 17 16.17 -10.51 24.93
N GLU A 18 16.63 -9.30 25.25
CA GLU A 18 15.80 -8.07 25.32
C GLU A 18 15.25 -7.61 23.94
N SER A 19 15.57 -8.35 22.87
CA SER A 19 15.19 -7.99 21.50
C SER A 19 13.83 -8.54 21.11
N ARG A 20 13.10 -7.80 20.25
CA ARG A 20 11.83 -8.24 19.64
C ARG A 20 12.01 -8.62 18.17
N GLY A 21 11.27 -9.63 17.73
CA GLY A 21 11.18 -10.02 16.33
C GLY A 21 10.50 -8.96 15.45
N PRO A 22 10.48 -9.12 14.11
CA PRO A 22 9.71 -8.26 13.23
C PRO A 22 8.22 -8.64 13.20
N HIS A 23 7.36 -7.65 13.00
CA HIS A 23 5.95 -7.84 12.65
C HIS A 23 5.79 -7.62 11.14
N ILE A 24 5.20 -8.58 10.45
CA ILE A 24 5.04 -8.54 8.99
C ILE A 24 3.58 -8.21 8.69
N VAL A 25 3.34 -7.08 8.03
CA VAL A 25 1.99 -6.62 7.65
C VAL A 25 1.79 -6.83 6.17
N GLY A 26 0.80 -7.62 5.79
CA GLY A 26 0.34 -7.74 4.42
C GLY A 26 -0.67 -6.64 4.10
N ILE A 27 -0.44 -5.88 3.01
CA ILE A 27 -1.40 -4.88 2.55
C ILE A 27 -2.37 -5.51 1.54
N VAL A 28 -3.65 -5.52 1.90
CA VAL A 28 -4.74 -5.87 1.00
C VAL A 28 -5.29 -4.58 0.38
N VAL A 29 -5.26 -4.51 -0.94
CA VAL A 29 -5.84 -3.39 -1.69
C VAL A 29 -7.16 -3.84 -2.27
N ASP A 30 -8.25 -3.35 -1.68
CA ASP A 30 -9.61 -3.59 -2.17
C ASP A 30 -9.97 -2.55 -3.23
N THR A 31 -10.09 -3.00 -4.48
CA THR A 31 -10.53 -2.14 -5.59
C THR A 31 -12.06 -2.16 -5.67
N PRO A 32 -12.75 -1.02 -5.51
CA PRO A 32 -14.20 -0.96 -5.57
C PRO A 32 -14.72 -1.27 -6.99
N THR A 33 -15.72 -2.15 -7.09
CA THR A 33 -16.28 -2.59 -8.38
C THR A 33 -17.51 -1.79 -8.82
N LYS A 34 -18.21 -1.14 -7.88
CA LYS A 34 -19.40 -0.33 -8.15
C LYS A 34 -19.06 1.15 -8.03
N LEU A 35 -18.84 1.78 -9.18
CA LEU A 35 -18.50 3.21 -9.27
C LEU A 35 -19.63 4.01 -9.90
N THR A 36 -19.93 5.18 -9.33
CA THR A 36 -20.81 6.19 -9.92
C THR A 36 -20.18 6.82 -11.18
N LYS A 37 -20.98 7.46 -12.03
CA LYS A 37 -20.50 8.09 -13.28
C LYS A 37 -19.35 9.08 -13.03
N LYS A 38 -19.51 9.97 -12.05
CA LYS A 38 -18.48 10.94 -11.65
C LYS A 38 -17.17 10.29 -11.17
N GLN A 39 -17.25 9.19 -10.42
CA GLN A 39 -16.04 8.48 -9.95
C GLN A 39 -15.28 7.83 -11.11
N LYS A 40 -15.99 7.33 -12.13
CA LYS A 40 -15.35 6.80 -13.35
C LYS A 40 -14.65 7.91 -14.12
N GLU A 41 -15.31 9.05 -14.32
CA GLU A 41 -14.72 10.22 -14.98
C GLU A 41 -13.43 10.69 -14.28
N LEU A 42 -13.43 10.79 -12.94
CA LEU A 42 -12.23 11.14 -12.18
C LEU A 42 -11.08 10.12 -12.33
N LEU A 43 -11.40 8.83 -12.41
CA LEU A 43 -10.38 7.79 -12.65
C LEU A 43 -9.81 7.88 -14.07
N GLU A 44 -10.63 8.22 -15.06
CA GLU A 44 -10.19 8.45 -16.45
C GLU A 44 -9.32 9.70 -16.57
N GLU A 45 -9.71 10.80 -15.92
CA GLU A 45 -8.91 12.01 -15.81
C GLU A 45 -7.58 11.75 -15.11
N PHE A 46 -7.58 11.00 -14.00
CA PHE A 46 -6.37 10.60 -13.29
C PHE A 46 -5.42 9.78 -14.19
N ARG A 47 -5.96 8.82 -14.96
CA ARG A 47 -5.17 8.03 -15.93
C ARG A 47 -4.56 8.90 -17.02
N ASN A 48 -5.26 9.94 -17.48
CA ASN A 48 -4.79 10.84 -18.53
C ASN A 48 -3.79 11.88 -18.00
N GLY A 49 -3.97 12.36 -16.76
CA GLY A 49 -3.09 13.32 -16.09
C GLY A 49 -1.77 12.70 -15.58
N GLY A 50 -1.79 11.42 -15.20
CA GLY A 50 -0.62 10.72 -14.65
C GLY A 50 0.56 10.53 -15.62
N LYS A 51 0.37 10.72 -16.93
CA LYS A 51 1.45 10.62 -17.93
C LYS A 51 2.30 11.88 -18.08
N LYS A 52 1.90 13.03 -17.52
CA LYS A 52 2.59 14.32 -17.74
C LYS A 52 3.51 14.80 -16.59
N GLY A 53 3.68 14.05 -15.51
CA GLY A 53 4.37 14.59 -14.32
C GLY A 53 5.22 13.66 -13.46
N LEU A 54 5.45 12.38 -13.80
CA LEU A 54 6.09 11.45 -12.86
C LEU A 54 7.41 10.78 -13.28
N PHE A 55 7.96 11.05 -14.48
CA PHE A 55 9.27 10.52 -14.90
C PHE A 55 10.11 11.53 -15.70
N GLY A 56 10.00 12.81 -15.34
CA GLY A 56 10.73 13.92 -15.94
C GLY A 56 11.85 14.46 -15.06
N VAL A 57 12.74 13.58 -14.58
CA VAL A 57 14.16 13.84 -14.24
C VAL A 57 14.92 12.55 -14.55
#